data_AF-A0A7C1ZD92-F1
#
_entry.id   AF-A0A7C1ZD92-F1
#
_cell.length_a   1.000
_cell.length_b   1.000
_cell.length_c   1.000
_cell.angle_alpha   90.00
_cell.angle_beta   90.00
_cell.angle_gamma   90.00
#
_symmetry.space_group_name_H-M   'P 1'
#
loop_
_entity.id
_entity.type
_entity.pdbx_description
1 polymer ?
#
loop_
_entity_poly.entity_id
_entity_poly.type
_entity_poly.pdbx_seq_one_letter_code
_entity_poly.pdbx_strand_id
1 'polypeptide(L)'
;MNPQPKPEKIRIDHKKPTYKKLQQSVVERDRESCRVCDKHTVYLNGVHHVKPLARGGSDTKENMVLLCLDCHDGFHRGAKYKGKMIDGKFEYWEI
;
A
#
# COMPACT_ATOMS: atom_id res chain seq x y z
N MET A 1 -12.67 -0.69 26.23
CA MET A 1 -11.57 -1.17 25.37
C MET A 1 -10.50 -0.10 25.38
N ASN A 2 -9.28 -0.45 25.78
CA ASN A 2 -8.17 0.51 25.78
C ASN A 2 -7.81 0.80 24.31
N PRO A 3 -7.79 2.05 23.84
CA PRO A 3 -7.44 2.34 22.46
C PRO A 3 -6.01 1.88 22.20
N GLN A 4 -5.83 1.05 21.16
CA GLN A 4 -4.52 0.65 20.67
C GLN A 4 -3.68 1.92 20.42
N PRO A 5 -2.43 2.00 20.90
CA PRO A 5 -1.58 3.17 20.69
C PRO A 5 -1.45 3.40 19.18
N LYS A 6 -1.85 4.61 18.75
CA LYS A 6 -1.69 5.07 17.37
C LYS A 6 -0.23 4.91 16.97
N PRO A 7 0.12 4.12 15.93
CA PRO A 7 1.50 3.91 15.57
C PRO A 7 2.16 5.26 15.27
N GLU A 8 3.33 5.45 15.87
CA GLU A 8 4.20 6.59 15.62
C GLU A 8 4.39 6.78 14.11
N LYS A 9 4.57 8.02 13.62
CA LYS A 9 4.76 8.30 12.20
C LYS A 9 6.10 7.70 11.73
N ILE A 10 6.13 6.41 11.46
CA ILE A 10 7.29 5.72 10.90
C ILE A 10 7.37 6.16 9.44
N ARG A 11 8.25 7.13 9.18
CA ARG A 11 8.63 7.53 7.83
C ARG A 11 10.09 7.20 7.61
N ILE A 12 10.34 6.23 6.74
CA ILE A 12 11.66 5.82 6.32
C ILE A 12 12.13 6.82 5.25
N ASP A 13 13.42 7.14 5.21
CA ASP A 13 13.98 7.83 4.05
C ASP A 13 13.91 6.90 2.82
N HIS A 14 13.10 7.26 1.83
CA HIS A 14 12.86 6.44 0.63
C HIS A 14 14.12 6.22 -0.22
N LYS A 15 15.20 6.96 0.02
CA LYS A 15 16.51 6.75 -0.62
C LYS A 15 17.31 5.63 0.05
N LYS A 16 16.92 5.18 1.25
CA LYS A 16 17.67 4.17 2.01
C LYS A 16 17.32 2.75 1.54
N PRO A 17 18.28 1.81 1.61
CA PRO A 17 18.04 0.39 1.31
C PRO A 17 16.93 -0.24 2.15
N THR A 18 16.66 0.29 3.34
CA THR A 18 15.58 -0.16 4.23
C THR A 18 14.20 0.03 3.61
N TYR A 19 13.96 1.13 2.88
CA TYR A 19 12.70 1.35 2.18
C TYR A 19 12.52 0.35 1.05
N LYS A 20 13.58 0.10 0.26
CA LYS A 20 13.54 -0.92 -0.81
C LYS A 20 13.25 -2.32 -0.26
N LYS A 21 13.83 -2.68 0.88
CA LYS A 21 13.54 -3.95 1.58
C LYS A 21 12.07 -4.01 2.03
N LEU A 22 11.51 -2.92 2.53
CA LEU A 22 10.09 -2.85 2.88
C LEU A 22 9.21 -3.08 1.65
N GLN A 23 9.48 -2.38 0.53
CA GLN A 23 8.75 -2.57 -0.73
C GLN A 23 8.80 -4.03 -1.20
N GLN A 24 10.00 -4.64 -1.20
CA GLN A 24 10.16 -6.05 -1.58
C GLN A 24 9.30 -6.97 -0.71
N SER A 25 9.29 -6.73 0.61
CA SER A 25 8.47 -7.53 1.53
C SER A 25 6.96 -7.38 1.30
N VAL A 26 6.50 -6.24 0.75
CA VAL A 26 5.10 -6.01 0.36
C VAL A 26 4.80 -6.78 -0.93
N VAL A 27 5.69 -6.73 -1.91
CA VAL A 27 5.58 -7.51 -3.15
C VAL A 27 5.44 -9.01 -2.86
N GLU A 28 6.31 -9.53 -1.97
CA GLU A 28 6.28 -10.93 -1.54
C GLU A 28 4.97 -11.28 -0.81
N ARG A 29 4.52 -10.42 0.13
CA ARG A 29 3.24 -10.61 0.85
C ARG A 29 2.07 -10.69 -0.13
N ASP A 30 2.07 -9.81 -1.13
CA ASP A 30 1.01 -9.68 -2.11
C ASP A 30 1.10 -10.69 -3.25
N ARG A 31 2.08 -11.62 -3.17
CA ARG A 31 2.32 -12.69 -4.15
C ARG A 31 2.48 -12.15 -5.56
N GLU A 32 3.22 -11.06 -5.69
CA GLU A 32 3.50 -10.41 -6.98
C GLU A 32 2.22 -10.11 -7.77
N SER A 33 1.11 -9.86 -7.08
CA SER A 33 -0.21 -9.68 -7.66
C SER A 33 -0.81 -8.36 -7.21
N CYS A 34 -1.32 -7.59 -8.16
CA CYS A 34 -2.02 -6.34 -7.89
C CYS A 34 -3.19 -6.58 -6.95
N ARG A 35 -3.25 -5.87 -5.81
CA ARG A 35 -4.33 -6.05 -4.81
C ARG A 35 -5.70 -5.49 -5.22
N VAL A 36 -5.83 -5.01 -6.46
CA VAL A 36 -7.06 -4.44 -7.01
C VAL A 36 -7.62 -5.27 -8.16
N CYS A 37 -6.76 -5.70 -9.09
CA CYS A 37 -7.19 -6.42 -10.30
C CYS A 37 -6.51 -7.77 -10.51
N ASP A 38 -5.73 -8.23 -9.53
CA ASP A 38 -4.99 -9.50 -9.53
C ASP A 38 -3.97 -9.68 -10.67
N LYS A 39 -3.73 -8.65 -11.50
CA LYS A 39 -2.67 -8.65 -12.52
C LYS A 39 -1.30 -8.86 -11.86
N HIS A 40 -0.52 -9.81 -12.36
CA HIS A 40 0.86 -10.03 -11.93
C HIS A 40 1.72 -8.77 -12.14
N THR A 41 2.53 -8.41 -11.15
CA THR A 41 3.45 -7.27 -11.18
C THR A 41 4.54 -7.42 -10.13
N VAL A 42 5.77 -7.04 -10.49
CA VAL A 42 6.92 -6.93 -9.58
C VAL A 42 7.46 -5.50 -9.53
N TYR A 43 6.63 -4.55 -9.98
CA TYR A 43 6.97 -3.13 -10.02
C TYR A 43 7.05 -2.56 -8.60
N LEU A 44 8.27 -2.42 -8.06
CA LEU A 44 8.50 -1.93 -6.69
C LEU A 44 7.90 -0.54 -6.45
N ASN A 45 7.96 0.34 -7.46
CA ASN A 45 7.34 1.68 -7.39
C ASN A 45 5.80 1.64 -7.46
N GLY A 46 5.21 0.46 -7.67
CA GLY A 46 3.77 0.20 -7.56
C GLY A 46 3.33 -0.11 -6.13
N VAL A 47 4.27 -0.18 -5.17
CA VAL A 47 3.94 -0.23 -3.74
C VAL A 47 3.35 1.12 -3.32
N HIS A 48 2.05 1.10 -3.05
CA HIS A 48 1.23 2.27 -2.79
C HIS A 48 0.90 2.38 -1.30
N HIS A 49 1.05 3.59 -0.74
CA HIS A 49 0.52 3.89 0.58
C HIS A 49 -1.00 4.00 0.56
N VAL A 50 -1.64 3.07 1.25
CA VAL A 50 -3.08 3.05 1.52
C VAL A 50 -3.54 4.38 2.15
N LYS A 51 -2.97 4.72 3.29
CA LYS A 51 -3.15 6.04 3.89
C LYS A 51 -1.97 6.87 3.44
N PRO A 52 -2.17 7.97 2.69
CA PRO A 52 -1.07 8.81 2.26
C PRO A 52 -0.26 9.31 3.46
N LEU A 53 1.07 9.38 3.32
CA LEU A 53 1.96 9.92 4.35
C LEU A 53 1.55 11.33 4.79
N ALA A 54 1.16 12.19 3.85
CA ALA A 54 0.67 13.54 4.11
C ALA A 54 -0.60 13.58 4.97
N ARG A 55 -1.39 12.50 4.96
CA ARG A 55 -2.60 12.32 5.79
C ARG A 55 -2.34 11.48 7.03
N GLY A 56 -1.07 11.27 7.41
CA GLY A 56 -0.68 10.51 8.59
C GLY A 56 -0.74 9.00 8.41
N GLY A 57 -0.42 8.50 7.22
CA GLY A 57 -0.01 7.11 7.03
C GLY A 57 1.45 6.87 7.43
N SER A 58 1.87 5.61 7.37
CA SER A 58 3.21 5.13 7.77
C SER A 58 3.85 4.27 6.70
N ASP A 59 5.18 4.17 6.74
CA ASP A 59 5.98 3.21 5.98
C ASP A 59 5.97 1.85 6.68
N THR A 60 4.84 1.18 6.59
CA THR A 60 4.62 -0.16 7.17
C THR A 60 3.97 -1.07 6.15
N LYS A 61 4.17 -2.38 6.29
CA LYS A 61 3.56 -3.36 5.38
C LYS A 61 2.03 -3.21 5.40
N GLU A 62 1.45 -2.98 6.57
CA GLU A 62 0.00 -2.88 6.78
C GLU A 62 -0.62 -1.66 6.06
N ASN A 63 0.16 -0.60 5.85
CA ASN A 63 -0.27 0.61 5.16
C ASN A 63 0.19 0.66 3.70
N MET A 64 0.74 -0.43 3.16
CA MET A 64 1.24 -0.50 1.80
C MET A 64 0.62 -1.68 1.06
N VAL A 65 0.36 -1.51 -0.23
CA VAL A 65 -0.15 -2.57 -1.13
C VAL A 65 0.55 -2.52 -2.48
N LEU A 66 0.75 -3.67 -3.09
CA LEU A 66 1.26 -3.78 -4.45
C LEU A 66 0.13 -3.51 -5.46
N LEU A 67 0.33 -2.51 -6.33
CA LEU A 67 -0.53 -2.19 -7.46
C LEU A 67 0.23 -2.34 -8.78
N CYS A 68 -0.47 -2.76 -9.84
CA CYS A 68 0.05 -2.62 -11.19
C CYS A 68 0.06 -1.13 -11.61
N LEU A 69 0.82 -0.79 -12.65
CA LEU A 69 0.95 0.60 -13.12
C LEU A 69 -0.41 1.24 -13.41
N ASP A 70 -1.32 0.51 -14.08
CA ASP A 70 -2.65 1.00 -14.45
C ASP A 70 -3.48 1.39 -13.21
N CYS A 71 -3.53 0.49 -12.21
CA CYS A 71 -4.23 0.74 -10.97
C CYS A 71 -3.54 1.85 -10.15
N HIS A 72 -2.22 1.79 -10.00
CA HIS A 72 -1.44 2.77 -9.24
C HIS A 72 -1.67 4.20 -9.75
N ASP A 73 -1.59 4.39 -11.07
CA ASP A 73 -1.85 5.67 -11.68
C ASP A 73 -3.33 6.09 -11.54
N GLY A 74 -4.26 5.13 -11.62
CA GLY A 74 -5.68 5.37 -11.34
C GLY A 74 -5.90 6.00 -9.96
N PHE A 75 -5.19 5.51 -8.93
CA PHE A 75 -5.21 6.08 -7.58
C PHE A 75 -4.69 7.53 -7.55
N HIS A 76 -3.64 7.85 -8.30
CA HIS A 76 -3.09 9.22 -8.37
C HIS A 76 -3.96 10.19 -9.18
N ARG A 77 -4.65 9.70 -10.22
CA ARG A 77 -5.52 10.52 -11.08
C ARG A 77 -6.90 10.79 -10.47
N GLY A 78 -7.15 10.37 -9.24
CA GLY A 78 -8.45 10.56 -8.59
C GLY A 78 -9.56 9.71 -9.22
N ALA A 79 -9.20 8.58 -9.85
CA ALA A 79 -10.19 7.60 -10.25
C ALA A 79 -10.91 7.14 -8.97
N LYS A 80 -12.20 7.48 -8.92
CA LYS A 80 -13.16 7.10 -7.89
C LYS A 80 -13.05 5.57 -7.69
N TYR A 81 -12.38 5.16 -6.60
CA TYR A 81 -11.83 3.82 -6.27
C TYR A 81 -12.86 2.69 -6.21
N LYS A 82 -12.48 1.39 -6.17
CA LYS A 82 -12.85 0.50 -5.04
C LYS A 82 -11.89 -0.72 -4.91
N GLY A 83 -11.52 -1.13 -3.70
CA GLY A 83 -10.81 -2.35 -3.30
C GLY A 83 -11.49 -3.09 -2.12
N LYS A 84 -11.13 -4.32 -1.84
CA LYS A 84 -11.51 -5.00 -0.60
C LYS A 84 -10.43 -5.98 -0.23
N MET A 85 -10.03 -5.95 1.00
CA MET A 85 -9.52 -7.08 1.71
C MET A 85 -10.10 -7.15 3.17
N ILE A 86 -10.85 -8.21 3.48
CA ILE A 86 -11.49 -8.43 4.78
C ILE A 86 -10.66 -9.44 5.59
N ASP A 87 -10.52 -9.24 6.91
CA ASP A 87 -9.81 -10.13 7.86
C ASP A 87 -8.26 -10.21 7.71
N GLY A 88 -7.56 -9.07 7.86
CA GLY A 88 -6.07 -8.97 7.82
C GLY A 88 -5.52 -8.40 6.52
N LYS A 89 -6.31 -7.54 5.92
CA LYS A 89 -6.43 -7.48 4.49
C LYS A 89 -6.86 -5.98 4.22
N PHE A 90 -6.30 -5.28 3.21
CA PHE A 90 -6.67 -3.92 2.68
C PHE A 90 -7.92 -3.59 1.69
N GLU A 91 -8.91 -2.75 2.05
CA GLU A 91 -10.15 -2.44 1.26
C GLU A 91 -10.37 -0.96 0.87
N TYR A 92 -10.93 -0.61 -0.31
CA TYR A 92 -11.45 0.71 -0.70
C TYR A 92 -12.85 0.72 -1.34
N TRP A 93 -13.60 1.82 -1.35
CA TRP A 93 -14.73 1.97 -2.29
C TRP A 93 -15.22 3.44 -2.50
N GLU A 94 -15.34 3.94 -3.74
CA GLU A 94 -16.41 4.76 -4.41
C GLU A 94 -16.04 4.86 -5.93
N ILE A 95 -16.45 4.04 -6.92
CA ILE A 95 -17.75 3.68 -7.53
C ILE A 95 -17.89 2.16 -7.68
#